data_AF-H1SI61-F1
#
_entry.id   AF-H1SI61-F1
#
_cell.length_a   1.000
_cell.length_b   1.000
_cell.length_c   1.000
_cell.angle_alpha   90.00
_cell.angle_beta   90.00
_cell.angle_gamma   90.00
#
_symmetry.space_group_name_H-M   'P 1'
#
loop_
_entity.id
_entity.type
_entity.pdbx_description
1 polymer ?
#
loop_
_entity_poly.entity_id
_entity_poly.type
_entity_poly.pdbx_seq_one_letter_code
_entity_poly.pdbx_strand_id
1 'polypeptide(L)'
;RRFGCTYPASGRHHIIYNCATPIDDKSVMLSQWLYRNDSEEDCSTQELIDWDAPIVGEDRDILEATDYDACVDTRRRVEFHMESDKPGLLMRKMLMELFTRHGEKETFRIPVVRA
;
A
#
# COMPACT_ATOMS: atom_id res chain seq x y z
N ARG A 1 5.56 3.11 -0.52
CA ARG A 1 4.93 4.17 0.31
C ARG A 1 5.86 4.49 1.47
N ARG A 2 5.98 5.76 1.86
CA ARG A 2 6.68 6.21 3.08
C ARG A 2 5.65 6.76 4.05
N PHE A 3 5.68 6.32 5.30
CA PHE A 3 4.97 6.93 6.42
C PHE A 3 6.00 7.46 7.41
N GLY A 4 5.85 8.70 7.88
CA GLY A 4 6.78 9.30 8.84
C GLY A 4 6.02 9.98 9.96
N CYS A 5 6.41 9.69 11.20
CA CYS A 5 5.86 10.31 12.40
C CYS A 5 7.00 10.89 13.25
N THR A 6 6.79 12.09 13.76
CA THR A 6 7.68 12.75 14.71
C THR A 6 6.89 12.96 16.00
N TYR A 7 7.48 12.59 17.13
CA TYR A 7 6.90 12.74 18.47
C TYR A 7 7.61 13.89 19.20
N PRO A 8 7.06 15.12 19.21
CA PRO A 8 7.80 16.30 19.67
C PRO A 8 8.21 16.24 21.15
N ALA A 9 7.39 15.61 22.00
CA ALA A 9 7.66 15.51 23.43
C ALA A 9 8.85 14.60 23.76
N SER A 10 9.07 13.55 22.97
CA SER A 10 10.19 12.61 23.16
C SER A 10 11.36 12.86 22.21
N GLY A 11 11.18 13.68 21.18
CA GLY A 11 12.17 13.85 20.10
C GLY A 11 12.36 12.60 19.24
N ARG A 12 11.44 11.62 19.32
CA ARG A 12 11.52 10.38 18.53
C ARG A 12 10.98 10.59 17.11
N HIS A 13 11.59 9.91 16.16
CA HIS A 13 11.27 9.96 14.74
C HIS A 13 11.21 8.53 14.20
N HIS A 14 10.03 8.12 13.74
CA HIS A 14 9.82 6.81 13.11
C HIS A 14 9.42 7.00 11.65
N ILE A 15 10.08 6.28 10.75
CA ILE A 15 9.76 6.29 9.33
C ILE A 15 9.63 4.86 8.85
N ILE A 16 8.43 4.49 8.42
CA ILE A 16 8.11 3.19 7.86
C ILE A 16 8.13 3.28 6.34
N TYR A 17 8.80 2.32 5.70
CA TYR A 17 8.77 2.12 4.27
C TYR A 17 8.07 0.81 3.93
N ASN A 18 7.04 0.90 3.09
CA ASN A 18 6.28 -0.26 2.60
C ASN A 18 6.40 -0.33 1.09
N CYS A 19 6.95 -1.42 0.60
CA CYS A 19 7.12 -1.68 -0.83
C CYS A 19 6.35 -2.97 -1.19
N ALA A 20 5.25 -2.81 -1.91
CA ALA A 20 4.55 -3.93 -2.54
C ALA A 20 5.16 -4.16 -3.93
N THR A 21 5.92 -5.24 -4.08
CA THR A 21 6.59 -5.63 -5.32
C THR A 21 5.80 -6.75 -5.98
N PRO A 22 5.24 -6.56 -7.19
CA PRO A 22 4.52 -7.61 -7.90
C PRO A 22 5.42 -8.82 -8.16
N ILE A 23 4.89 -10.02 -7.92
CA ILE A 23 5.52 -11.29 -8.31
C ILE A 23 4.81 -11.81 -9.57
N ASP A 24 3.48 -11.85 -9.54
CA ASP A 24 2.58 -12.15 -10.64
C ASP A 24 1.25 -11.38 -10.50
N ASP A 25 0.24 -11.71 -11.30
CA ASP A 25 -1.07 -11.03 -11.32
C ASP A 25 -1.85 -11.14 -10.00
N LYS A 26 -1.52 -12.08 -9.11
CA LYS A 26 -2.30 -12.39 -7.90
C LYS A 26 -1.49 -12.31 -6.62
N SER A 27 -0.18 -12.14 -6.71
CA SER A 27 0.70 -12.16 -5.55
C SER A 27 1.74 -11.03 -5.60
N VAL A 28 2.03 -10.51 -4.41
CA VAL A 28 3.04 -9.47 -4.20
C VAL A 28 3.93 -9.87 -3.05
N MET A 29 5.19 -9.43 -3.08
CA MET A 29 6.04 -9.39 -1.89
C MET A 29 5.84 -8.04 -1.21
N LEU A 30 5.47 -8.05 0.07
CA LEU A 30 5.47 -6.85 0.90
C LEU A 30 6.79 -6.75 1.68
N SER A 31 7.68 -5.88 1.22
CA SER A 31 8.92 -5.53 1.92
C SER A 31 8.68 -4.30 2.79
N GLN A 32 8.69 -4.48 4.11
CA GLN A 32 8.49 -3.43 5.10
C GLN A 32 9.70 -3.29 6.01
N TRP A 33 10.11 -2.06 6.29
CA TRP A 33 11.14 -1.78 7.30
C TRP A 33 10.93 -0.42 7.97
N LEU A 34 11.51 -0.28 9.16
CA LEU A 34 11.40 0.89 10.02
C LEU A 34 12.77 1.54 10.19
N TYR A 35 12.85 2.84 9.91
CA TYR A 35 13.91 3.70 10.43
C TYR A 35 13.47 4.30 11.76
N ARG A 36 14.32 4.17 12.77
CA ARG A 36 14.12 4.65 14.14
C ARG A 36 15.37 5.41 14.61
N ASN A 37 15.22 6.31 15.57
CA ASN A 37 16.31 7.14 16.11
C ASN A 37 16.52 6.98 17.63
N ASP A 38 15.77 6.10 18.27
CA ASP A 38 15.97 5.62 19.63
C ASP A 38 16.93 4.42 19.65
N SER A 39 17.24 3.90 20.84
CA SER A 39 18.17 2.77 21.01
C SER A 39 17.48 1.45 21.41
N GLU A 40 18.23 0.35 21.45
CA GLU A 40 17.73 -0.94 21.93
C GLU A 40 17.35 -0.90 23.42
N GLU A 41 18.01 -0.05 24.22
CA GLU A 41 17.68 0.15 25.63
C GLU A 41 16.35 0.88 25.82
N ASP A 42 15.96 1.76 24.89
CA ASP A 42 14.68 2.46 24.89
C ASP A 42 13.50 1.54 24.53
N CYS A 43 13.71 0.67 23.54
CA CYS A 43 12.75 -0.31 23.06
C CYS A 43 13.47 -1.33 22.19
N SER A 44 13.27 -2.63 22.41
CA SER A 44 13.97 -3.64 21.64
C SER A 44 13.44 -3.71 20.20
N THR A 45 14.30 -4.05 19.25
CA THR A 45 13.86 -4.31 17.86
C THR A 45 12.79 -5.40 17.79
N GLN A 46 12.88 -6.44 18.62
CA GLN A 46 11.89 -7.52 18.62
C GLN A 46 10.51 -7.04 19.06
N GLU A 47 10.44 -6.17 20.08
CA GLU A 47 9.18 -5.60 20.55
C GLU A 47 8.49 -4.79 19.44
N LEU A 48 9.24 -4.02 18.65
CA LEU A 48 8.70 -3.29 17.52
C LEU A 48 8.20 -4.22 16.40
N ILE A 49 8.92 -5.29 16.12
CA ILE A 49 8.52 -6.31 15.13
C ILE A 49 7.23 -7.00 15.59
N ASP A 50 7.17 -7.43 16.84
CA ASP A 50 6.01 -8.14 17.39
C ASP A 50 4.78 -7.23 17.46
N TRP A 51 4.97 -5.93 17.67
CA TRP A 51 3.90 -4.95 17.66
C TRP A 51 3.34 -4.70 16.24
N ASP A 52 4.21 -4.66 15.23
CA ASP A 52 3.85 -4.38 13.84
C ASP A 52 3.29 -5.62 13.11
N ALA A 53 3.75 -6.83 13.48
CA ALA A 53 3.31 -8.09 12.90
C ALA A 53 1.77 -8.30 12.83
N PRO A 54 0.98 -8.06 13.90
CA PRO A 54 -0.47 -8.21 13.82
C PRO A 54 -1.13 -7.16 12.90
N ILE A 55 -0.57 -5.95 12.79
CA ILE A 55 -1.08 -4.90 11.90
C ILE A 55 -0.87 -5.30 10.43
N VAL A 56 0.32 -5.80 10.11
CA VAL A 56 0.60 -6.35 8.77
C VAL A 56 -0.31 -7.55 8.48
N GLY A 57 -0.62 -8.37 9.49
CA GLY A 57 -1.58 -9.46 9.38
C GLY A 57 -2.99 -8.99 9.04
N GLU A 58 -3.49 -7.95 9.72
CA GLU A 58 -4.79 -7.34 9.44
C GLU A 58 -4.85 -6.78 8.00
N ASP A 59 -3.84 -6.00 7.60
CA ASP A 59 -3.75 -5.43 6.25
C ASP A 59 -3.76 -6.53 5.17
N ARG A 60 -3.03 -7.64 5.40
CA ARG A 60 -3.04 -8.79 4.50
C ARG A 60 -4.43 -9.38 4.36
N ASP A 61 -5.12 -9.63 5.47
CA ASP A 61 -6.43 -10.26 5.46
C ASP A 61 -7.47 -9.39 4.71
N ILE A 62 -7.37 -8.06 4.82
CA ILE A 62 -8.18 -7.12 4.05
C ILE A 62 -7.86 -7.19 2.56
N LEU A 63 -6.57 -7.13 2.19
CA LEU A 63 -6.14 -7.16 0.79
C LEU A 63 -6.54 -8.47 0.10
N GLU A 64 -6.34 -9.61 0.76
CA GLU A 64 -6.67 -10.93 0.23
C GLU A 64 -8.18 -11.18 0.11
N ALA A 65 -9.00 -10.41 0.82
CA ALA A 65 -10.46 -10.43 0.67
C ALA A 65 -10.97 -9.57 -0.50
N THR A 66 -10.13 -8.70 -1.07
CA THR A 66 -10.50 -7.85 -2.22
C THR A 66 -10.23 -8.53 -3.56
N ASP A 67 -10.91 -8.09 -4.61
CA ASP A 67 -10.63 -8.58 -5.96
C ASP A 67 -9.21 -8.14 -6.38
N TYR A 68 -8.38 -9.11 -6.77
CA TYR A 68 -7.01 -8.88 -7.22
C TYR A 68 -6.95 -8.01 -8.49
N ASP A 69 -8.01 -8.00 -9.30
CA ASP A 69 -8.10 -7.23 -10.55
C ASP A 69 -8.65 -5.83 -10.27
N ALA A 70 -7.94 -5.06 -9.44
CA ALA A 70 -8.34 -3.70 -9.09
C ALA A 70 -8.14 -2.74 -10.26
N CYS A 71 -9.17 -1.94 -10.58
CA CYS A 71 -9.11 -1.02 -11.72
C CYS A 71 -8.20 0.18 -11.43
N VAL A 72 -7.12 0.32 -12.18
CA VAL A 72 -6.22 1.48 -12.17
C VAL A 72 -6.83 2.65 -12.95
N ASP A 73 -7.54 2.39 -14.06
CA ASP A 73 -8.21 3.44 -14.83
C ASP A 73 -9.50 3.93 -14.15
N THR A 74 -9.36 4.98 -13.36
CA THR A 74 -10.47 5.61 -12.63
C THR A 74 -11.58 6.20 -13.53
N ARG A 75 -11.32 6.38 -14.84
CA ARG A 75 -12.35 6.86 -15.78
C ARG A 75 -13.46 5.84 -16.00
N ARG A 76 -13.22 4.55 -15.72
CA ARG A 76 -14.23 3.49 -15.81
C ARG A 76 -15.30 3.56 -14.72
N ARG A 77 -15.05 4.31 -13.64
CA ARG A 77 -16.02 4.54 -12.54
C ARG A 77 -16.61 3.25 -11.95
N VAL A 78 -15.76 2.23 -11.80
CA VAL A 78 -16.15 0.93 -11.22
C VAL A 78 -16.25 0.98 -9.69
N GLU A 79 -15.60 1.95 -9.05
CA GLU A 79 -15.53 2.14 -7.60
C GLU A 79 -16.07 3.53 -7.23
N PHE A 80 -16.69 3.64 -6.05
CA PHE A 80 -17.03 4.91 -5.43
C PHE A 80 -15.88 5.36 -4.52
N HIS A 81 -15.57 6.65 -4.53
CA HIS A 81 -14.43 7.20 -3.80
C HIS A 81 -14.88 8.20 -2.74
N MET A 82 -14.17 8.21 -1.62
CA MET A 82 -14.24 9.18 -0.54
C MET A 82 -13.06 10.15 -0.61
N GLU A 83 -13.12 11.26 0.14
CA GLU A 83 -12.03 12.25 0.16
C GLU A 83 -10.68 11.66 0.60
N SER A 84 -10.72 10.67 1.50
CA SER A 84 -9.55 9.92 1.97
C SER A 84 -8.83 9.14 0.88
N ASP A 85 -9.50 8.82 -0.24
CA ASP A 85 -8.93 8.01 -1.32
C ASP A 85 -8.07 8.83 -2.28
N LYS A 86 -8.05 10.16 -2.14
CA LYS A 86 -7.31 11.08 -3.00
C LYS A 86 -5.83 10.68 -3.22
N PRO A 87 -5.05 10.25 -2.20
CA PRO A 87 -3.69 9.78 -2.42
C PRO A 87 -3.63 8.51 -3.30
N GLY A 88 -4.56 7.58 -3.11
CA GLY A 88 -4.66 6.37 -3.92
C GLY A 88 -5.00 6.67 -5.38
N LEU A 89 -5.95 7.58 -5.62
CA LEU A 89 -6.30 8.03 -6.97
C LEU A 89 -5.14 8.72 -7.69
N LEU A 90 -4.34 9.51 -6.96
CA LEU A 90 -3.14 10.13 -7.51
C LEU A 90 -2.11 9.06 -7.92
N MET A 91 -1.89 8.05 -7.08
CA MET A 91 -0.99 6.93 -7.40
C MET A 91 -1.46 6.16 -8.64
N ARG A 92 -2.76 5.86 -8.76
CA ARG A 92 -3.33 5.21 -9.96
C ARG A 92 -3.09 6.04 -11.22
N LYS A 93 -3.26 7.35 -11.15
CA LYS A 93 -2.96 8.27 -12.28
C LYS A 93 -1.46 8.21 -12.67
N MET A 94 -0.56 8.24 -11.69
CA MET A 94 0.88 8.18 -11.92
C MET A 94 1.31 6.84 -12.55
N LEU A 95 0.75 5.72 -12.07
CA LEU A 95 0.99 4.39 -12.63
C LEU A 95 0.49 4.29 -14.08
N MET A 96 -0.71 4.78 -14.36
CA MET A 96 -1.28 4.77 -15.72
C MET A 96 -0.43 5.57 -16.71
N GLU A 97 0.06 6.74 -16.29
CA GLU A 97 0.96 7.56 -17.10
C GLU A 97 2.28 6.85 -17.38
N LEU A 98 2.86 6.19 -16.36
CA LEU A 98 4.08 5.39 -16.50
C LEU A 98 3.88 4.26 -17.52
N PHE A 99 2.84 3.44 -17.35
CA PHE A 99 2.53 2.34 -18.25
C PHE A 99 2.30 2.81 -19.68
N THR A 100 1.50 3.87 -19.86
CA THR A 100 1.24 4.44 -21.19
C THR A 100 2.53 4.91 -21.87
N ARG A 101 3.44 5.54 -21.12
CA ARG A 101 4.75 5.99 -21.65
C ARG A 101 5.61 4.83 -22.15
N HIS A 102 5.46 3.65 -21.55
CA HIS A 102 6.15 2.43 -21.96
C HIS A 102 5.37 1.61 -23.00
N GLY A 103 4.24 2.12 -23.51
CA GLY A 103 3.42 1.44 -24.53
C GLY A 103 2.47 0.38 -23.98
N GLU A 104 2.38 0.27 -22.65
CA GLU A 104 1.51 -0.69 -21.97
C GLU A 104 0.06 -0.20 -21.93
N LYS A 105 -0.88 -1.16 -21.87
CA LYS A 105 -2.31 -0.89 -21.70
C LYS A 105 -2.83 -1.71 -20.54
N GLU A 106 -3.69 -1.10 -19.73
CA GLU A 106 -4.33 -1.80 -18.63
C GLU A 106 -5.22 -2.95 -19.15
N THR A 107 -5.03 -4.13 -18.56
CA THR A 107 -5.93 -5.26 -18.69
C THR A 107 -6.80 -5.31 -17.43
N PHE A 108 -8.12 -5.39 -17.62
CA PHE A 108 -9.10 -5.42 -16.54
C PHE A 108 -10.31 -6.24 -16.98
N ARG A 109 -10.81 -7.13 -16.12
CA ARG A 109 -11.99 -7.93 -16.39
C ARG A 109 -13.23 -7.04 -16.28
N ILE A 110 -13.90 -6.81 -17.42
CA ILE A 110 -15.20 -6.15 -17.42
C ILE A 110 -16.20 -7.05 -16.68
N PRO A 111 -16.84 -6.59 -15.59
CA PRO A 111 -17.83 -7.41 -14.89
C PRO A 111 -18.97 -7.77 -15.84
N VAL A 112 -19.22 -9.07 -16.01
CA VAL A 112 -20.37 -9.54 -16.80
C VAL A 112 -21.62 -9.29 -15.97
N VAL A 113 -22.35 -8.22 -16.28
CA VAL A 113 -23.69 -8.02 -15.74
C VAL A 113 -24.59 -9.10 -16.36
N ARG A 114 -24.94 -10.12 -15.58
CA ARG A 114 -26.00 -11.05 -15.98
C ARG A 114 -27.33 -10.30 -15.87
N ALA A 115 -28.02 -10.18 -17.01
CA ALA A 115 -29.38 -9.65 -17.11
C ALA A 115 -30.38 -10.54 -16.37
#